data_AF-A0A7R9YFT4-F1
#
_entry.id   AF-A0A7R9YFT4-F1
#
_cell.length_a   1.000
_cell.length_b   1.000
_cell.length_c   1.000
_cell.angle_alpha   90.00
_cell.angle_beta   90.00
_cell.angle_gamma   90.00
#
_symmetry.space_group_name_H-M   'P 1'
#
loop_
_entity.id
_entity.type
_entity.pdbx_description
1 polymer ?
#
loop_
_entity_poly.entity_id
_entity_poly.type
_entity_poly.pdbx_seq_one_letter_code
_entity_poly.pdbx_strand_id
1 'polypeptide(L)'
;GSPGEERRTVAGETPGPLRGAWGEDLRRDLKPPLRTRGTLAWVAMALQHLFIINRSGGLMYHQDLQDEAPRISENDWLLLAGTFHGLHTIATQVAPLASSGIQTVESSSIVVCCFQTLTGIKFVVTAGAGTGGLDGFLH
;
A
#
# COMPACT_ATOMS: atom_id res chain seq x y z
N GLY A 1 -8.99 15.52 85.50
CA GLY A 1 -10.26 14.84 85.22
C GLY A 1 -10.51 14.92 83.74
N SER A 2 -10.80 13.78 83.10
CA SER A 2 -11.39 13.65 81.76
C SER A 2 -12.73 14.43 81.67
N PRO A 3 -13.36 14.71 80.50
CA PRO A 3 -13.45 13.92 79.25
C PRO A 3 -13.16 14.79 77.99
N GLY A 4 -13.19 14.39 76.71
CA GLY A 4 -13.87 13.36 75.92
C GLY A 4 -14.30 14.01 74.58
N GLU A 5 -14.60 13.21 73.55
CA GLU A 5 -15.16 13.57 72.22
C GLU A 5 -14.22 14.20 71.16
N GLU A 6 -14.33 13.90 69.86
CA GLU A 6 -14.90 12.79 69.07
C GLU A 6 -14.41 13.02 67.62
N ARG A 7 -14.11 11.94 66.91
CA ARG A 7 -13.76 11.94 65.47
C ARG A 7 -14.91 12.46 64.61
N ARG A 8 -14.63 13.43 63.73
CA ARG A 8 -15.19 13.47 62.36
C ARG A 8 -14.17 14.08 61.40
N THR A 9 -13.43 13.22 60.69
CA THR A 9 -12.65 13.62 59.51
C THR A 9 -13.52 13.40 58.27
N VAL A 10 -14.04 14.50 57.71
CA VAL A 10 -14.63 14.52 56.36
C VAL A 10 -13.48 14.48 55.37
N ALA A 11 -13.48 13.46 54.50
CA ALA A 11 -12.49 13.29 53.45
C ALA A 11 -12.53 14.49 52.49
N GLY A 12 -11.37 15.10 52.24
CA GLY A 12 -11.20 16.11 51.21
C GLY A 12 -11.24 15.46 49.83
N GLU A 13 -12.17 15.91 49.00
CA GLU A 13 -12.19 15.64 47.56
C GLU A 13 -11.13 16.52 46.87
N THR A 14 -10.15 15.88 46.25
CA THR A 14 -9.25 16.51 45.28
C THR A 14 -9.83 16.28 43.87
N PRO A 15 -9.98 17.32 43.03
CA PRO A 15 -10.50 17.15 41.68
C PRO A 15 -9.46 16.44 40.80
N GLY A 16 -9.87 15.31 40.20
CA GLY A 16 -9.10 14.58 39.21
C GLY A 16 -8.94 15.35 37.89
N PRO A 17 -7.93 15.01 37.06
CA PRO A 17 -7.60 15.76 35.87
C PRO A 17 -8.67 15.63 34.77
N LEU A 18 -8.83 16.73 34.06
CA LEU A 18 -9.81 16.97 33.00
C LEU A 18 -9.61 16.01 31.80
N ARG A 19 -10.76 15.50 31.35
CA ARG A 19 -11.00 14.81 30.08
C ARG A 19 -10.39 15.57 28.89
N GLY A 20 -9.37 14.99 28.26
CA GLY A 20 -8.99 15.20 26.87
C GLY A 20 -8.74 13.79 26.31
N ALA A 21 -9.66 13.20 25.55
CA ALA A 21 -9.85 13.41 24.12
C ALA A 21 -8.56 13.09 23.34
N TRP A 22 -8.67 12.08 22.49
CA TRP A 22 -7.73 11.62 21.47
C TRP A 22 -6.68 10.60 21.90
N GLY A 23 -6.95 9.34 21.55
CA GLY A 23 -5.93 8.31 21.40
C GLY A 23 -6.17 7.11 22.29
N GLU A 24 -7.06 6.20 21.87
CA GLU A 24 -6.95 4.75 22.16
C GLU A 24 -8.02 3.88 21.48
N ASP A 25 -9.09 4.46 20.90
CA ASP A 25 -10.20 3.68 20.34
C ASP A 25 -10.16 3.39 18.82
N LEU A 26 -9.15 3.84 18.06
CA LEU A 26 -9.08 3.58 16.60
C LEU A 26 -8.13 2.43 16.23
N ARG A 27 -8.00 1.41 17.07
CA ARG A 27 -7.22 0.18 16.78
C ARG A 27 -7.94 -1.12 17.13
N ARG A 28 -9.20 -1.06 17.58
CA ARG A 28 -9.94 -2.26 18.02
C ARG A 28 -10.96 -2.81 17.04
N ASP A 29 -11.31 -2.08 15.97
CA ASP A 29 -12.37 -2.50 15.05
C ASP A 29 -11.89 -2.94 13.65
N LEU A 30 -10.60 -3.23 13.48
CA LEU A 30 -10.11 -3.96 12.30
C LEU A 30 -9.67 -5.38 12.66
N LYS A 31 -10.59 -6.17 13.21
CA LYS A 31 -10.40 -7.62 13.34
C LYS A 31 -11.24 -8.33 12.27
N PRO A 32 -10.63 -8.93 11.23
CA PRO A 32 -11.41 -9.69 10.27
C PRO A 32 -12.06 -10.91 10.96
N PRO A 33 -13.31 -11.26 10.64
CA PRO A 33 -14.00 -12.36 11.29
C PRO A 33 -13.32 -13.69 10.93
N LEU A 34 -13.24 -14.57 11.94
CA LEU A 34 -12.64 -15.89 11.84
C LEU A 34 -13.35 -16.75 10.79
N ARG A 35 -12.56 -17.19 9.81
CA ARG A 35 -12.55 -18.52 9.17
C ARG A 35 -13.91 -19.22 9.03
N THR A 36 -14.58 -18.93 7.93
CA THR A 36 -15.50 -19.89 7.28
C THR A 36 -15.06 -20.09 5.84
N ARG A 37 -15.09 -21.35 5.41
CA ARG A 37 -14.53 -21.91 4.18
C ARG A 37 -15.08 -21.20 2.92
N GLY A 38 -14.34 -20.23 2.39
CA GLY A 38 -14.71 -19.46 1.19
C GLY A 38 -13.78 -18.26 0.93
N THR A 39 -12.47 -18.49 0.86
CA THR A 39 -11.44 -17.44 0.88
C THR A 39 -10.63 -17.40 -0.41
N LEU A 40 -11.19 -16.96 -1.54
CA LEU A 40 -10.36 -16.76 -2.75
C LEU A 40 -10.67 -15.49 -3.57
N ALA A 41 -11.82 -14.84 -3.41
CA ALA A 41 -12.20 -13.73 -4.30
C ALA A 41 -11.77 -12.32 -3.82
N TRP A 42 -11.56 -12.10 -2.51
CA TRP A 42 -11.32 -10.75 -1.97
C TRP A 42 -9.85 -10.44 -1.68
N VAL A 43 -8.98 -11.45 -1.67
CA VAL A 43 -7.52 -11.27 -1.57
C VAL A 43 -6.91 -10.83 -2.91
N ALA A 44 -7.66 -10.94 -4.01
CA ALA A 44 -7.13 -10.80 -5.37
C ALA A 44 -7.33 -9.41 -6.02
N MET A 45 -7.75 -8.37 -5.28
CA MET A 45 -8.19 -7.10 -5.89
C MET A 45 -7.50 -5.87 -5.28
N ALA A 46 -6.19 -5.91 -5.07
CA ALA A 46 -5.49 -4.79 -4.48
C ALA A 46 -4.06 -4.62 -5.01
N LEU A 47 -3.51 -3.43 -4.80
CA LEU A 47 -2.17 -3.02 -5.24
C LEU A 47 -1.10 -3.84 -4.52
N GLN A 48 -0.27 -4.56 -5.27
CA GLN A 48 0.76 -5.44 -4.70
C GLN A 48 2.09 -4.71 -4.54
N HIS A 49 2.58 -4.08 -5.62
CA HIS A 49 3.88 -3.41 -5.62
C HIS A 49 3.85 -2.07 -6.36
N LEU A 50 4.68 -1.14 -5.92
CA LEU A 50 5.07 0.06 -6.66
C LEU A 50 6.58 -0.01 -6.90
N PHE A 51 7.01 0.21 -8.13
CA PHE A 51 8.43 0.34 -8.45
C PHE A 51 8.67 1.44 -9.48
N ILE A 52 9.82 2.11 -9.33
CA ILE A 52 10.19 3.26 -10.14
C ILE A 52 11.44 2.88 -10.92
N ILE A 53 11.38 3.09 -12.23
CA ILE A 53 12.48 2.83 -13.16
C ILE A 53 12.97 4.16 -13.71
N ASN A 54 14.28 4.37 -13.71
CA ASN A 54 14.89 5.55 -14.30
C ASN A 54 14.80 5.54 -15.84
N ARG A 55 15.31 6.60 -16.47
CA ARG A 55 15.36 6.71 -17.94
C ARG A 55 16.22 5.62 -18.58
N SER A 56 17.28 5.15 -17.93
CA SER A 56 18.20 4.14 -18.47
C SER A 56 17.75 2.69 -18.24
N GLY A 57 16.59 2.47 -17.62
CA GLY A 57 16.07 1.14 -17.29
C GLY A 57 16.54 0.53 -15.97
N GLY A 58 17.28 1.30 -15.15
CA GLY A 58 17.66 0.89 -13.80
C GLY A 58 16.53 1.11 -12.79
N LEU A 59 16.40 0.18 -11.84
CA LEU A 59 15.50 0.32 -10.70
C LEU A 59 15.99 1.45 -9.78
N MET A 60 15.11 2.38 -9.46
CA MET A 60 15.36 3.46 -8.48
C MET A 60 14.73 3.16 -7.12
N TYR A 61 13.57 2.52 -7.14
CA TYR A 61 12.75 2.30 -5.95
C TYR A 61 11.83 1.10 -6.16
N HIS A 62 11.54 0.36 -5.09
CA HIS A 62 10.47 -0.61 -5.03
C HIS A 62 9.85 -0.61 -3.62
N GLN A 63 8.57 -0.94 -3.54
CA GLN A 63 7.83 -1.06 -2.29
C GLN A 63 6.73 -2.10 -2.43
N ASP A 64 6.66 -2.99 -1.44
CA ASP A 64 5.50 -3.85 -1.18
C ASP A 64 4.38 -3.00 -0.58
N LEU A 65 3.23 -2.95 -1.25
CA LEU A 65 2.07 -2.16 -0.83
C LEU A 65 1.10 -2.95 0.06
N GLN A 66 1.31 -4.25 0.17
CA GLN A 66 0.58 -5.16 1.05
C GLN A 66 1.54 -6.13 1.73
N ASP A 67 1.19 -6.56 2.94
CA ASP A 67 1.98 -7.54 3.68
C ASP A 67 1.97 -8.93 3.02
N GLU A 68 0.87 -9.26 2.34
CA GLU A 68 0.69 -10.51 1.59
C GLU A 68 1.20 -10.45 0.14
N ALA A 69 1.82 -9.34 -0.28
CA ALA A 69 2.35 -9.22 -1.64
C ALA A 69 3.44 -10.29 -1.90
N PRO A 70 3.51 -10.86 -3.12
CA PRO A 70 4.56 -11.81 -3.47
C PRO A 70 5.96 -11.26 -3.17
N ARG A 71 6.76 -11.98 -2.41
CA ARG A 71 8.14 -11.54 -2.11
C ARG A 71 9.00 -11.69 -3.35
N ILE A 72 9.58 -10.57 -3.79
CA ILE A 72 10.50 -10.50 -4.93
C ILE A 72 11.89 -10.15 -4.39
N SER A 73 12.92 -10.87 -4.85
CA SER A 73 14.29 -10.59 -4.41
C SER A 73 14.82 -9.29 -5.04
N GLU A 74 15.81 -8.66 -4.41
CA GLU A 74 16.43 -7.44 -4.95
C GLU A 74 16.98 -7.64 -6.37
N ASN A 75 17.59 -8.79 -6.64
CA ASN A 75 18.10 -9.12 -7.97
C ASN A 75 16.97 -9.27 -9.00
N ASP A 76 15.84 -9.84 -8.59
CA ASP A 76 14.68 -9.97 -9.46
C ASP A 76 14.05 -8.60 -9.75
N TRP A 77 14.05 -7.67 -8.79
CA TRP A 77 13.60 -6.30 -9.05
C TRP A 77 14.46 -5.58 -10.08
N LEU A 78 15.78 -5.74 -9.99
CA LEU A 78 16.71 -5.21 -11.00
C LEU A 78 16.43 -5.80 -12.38
N LEU A 79 16.21 -7.12 -12.44
CA LEU A 79 15.84 -7.80 -13.68
C LEU A 79 14.50 -7.28 -14.23
N LEU A 80 13.46 -7.20 -13.40
CA LEU A 80 12.14 -6.71 -13.78
C LEU A 80 12.19 -5.29 -14.32
N ALA A 81 12.94 -4.39 -13.69
CA ALA A 81 13.11 -3.03 -14.16
C ALA A 81 13.75 -2.98 -15.56
N GLY A 82 14.84 -3.71 -15.77
CA GLY A 82 15.53 -3.77 -17.06
C GLY A 82 14.68 -4.41 -18.15
N THR A 83 14.02 -5.53 -17.85
CA THR A 83 13.12 -6.22 -18.78
C THR A 83 11.93 -5.34 -19.14
N PHE A 84 11.26 -4.73 -18.15
CA PHE A 84 10.13 -3.85 -18.41
C PHE A 84 10.55 -2.64 -19.26
N HIS A 85 11.72 -2.05 -18.98
CA HIS A 85 12.26 -0.95 -19.78
C HIS A 85 12.52 -1.34 -21.24
N GLY A 86 13.12 -2.51 -21.46
CA GLY A 86 13.33 -3.06 -22.80
C GLY A 86 12.02 -3.29 -23.54
N LEU A 87 11.05 -3.94 -22.89
CA LEU A 87 9.71 -4.17 -23.44
C LEU A 87 8.99 -2.87 -23.78
N HIS A 88 9.05 -1.88 -22.89
CA HIS A 88 8.44 -0.57 -23.11
C HIS A 88 9.05 0.12 -24.33
N THR A 89 10.36 0.02 -24.52
CA THR A 89 11.07 0.58 -25.69
C THR A 89 10.75 -0.16 -26.98
N ILE A 90 10.63 -1.49 -26.94
CA ILE A 90 10.24 -2.26 -28.12
C ILE A 90 8.79 -1.92 -28.51
N ALA A 91 7.90 -1.80 -27.53
CA ALA A 91 6.50 -1.46 -27.77
C ALA A 91 6.32 -0.09 -28.46
N THR A 92 7.16 0.91 -28.15
CA THR A 92 7.13 2.19 -28.87
C THR A 92 7.58 2.05 -30.33
N GLN A 93 8.54 1.17 -30.61
CA GLN A 93 9.12 0.97 -31.95
C GLN A 93 8.23 0.13 -32.87
N VAL A 94 7.53 -0.86 -32.32
CA VAL A 94 6.67 -1.79 -33.09
C VAL A 94 5.26 -1.24 -33.28
N ALA A 95 4.87 -0.20 -32.54
CA ALA A 95 3.56 0.42 -32.67
C ALA A 95 3.34 0.94 -34.12
N PRO A 96 2.16 0.70 -34.72
CA PRO A 96 1.85 1.16 -36.08
C PRO A 96 1.71 2.69 -36.18
N LEU A 97 1.58 3.36 -35.04
CA LEU A 97 1.46 4.81 -34.89
C LEU A 97 2.35 5.26 -33.73
N ALA A 98 2.56 6.57 -33.61
CA ALA A 98 3.28 7.15 -32.49
C ALA A 98 2.68 6.68 -31.15
N SER A 99 3.52 6.09 -30.30
CA SER A 99 3.12 5.46 -29.06
C SER A 99 3.99 5.93 -27.89
N SER A 100 3.38 6.01 -26.71
CA SER A 100 4.05 6.26 -25.43
C SER A 100 4.56 4.98 -24.76
N GLY A 101 4.49 3.83 -25.44
CA GLY A 101 4.98 2.55 -24.97
C GLY A 101 3.93 1.76 -24.19
N ILE A 102 4.39 0.94 -23.25
CA ILE A 102 3.50 0.11 -22.43
C ILE A 102 2.83 0.98 -21.36
N GLN A 103 1.50 0.99 -21.36
CA GLN A 103 0.67 1.59 -20.31
C GLN A 103 0.08 0.53 -19.38
N THR A 104 -0.40 -0.59 -19.92
CA THR A 104 -0.98 -1.68 -19.13
C THR A 104 -0.57 -3.04 -19.71
N VAL A 105 -0.24 -3.99 -18.84
CA VAL A 105 -0.05 -5.41 -19.16
C VAL A 105 -0.98 -6.21 -18.26
N GLU A 106 -1.93 -6.91 -18.87
CA GLU A 106 -2.89 -7.75 -18.15
C GLU A 106 -2.56 -9.24 -18.34
N SER A 107 -2.69 -9.98 -17.26
CA SER A 107 -2.59 -11.44 -17.24
C SER A 107 -3.75 -12.01 -16.42
N SER A 108 -3.86 -13.33 -16.40
CA SER A 108 -4.90 -14.05 -15.65
C SER A 108 -4.91 -13.77 -14.14
N SER A 109 -3.77 -13.39 -13.56
CA SER A 109 -3.61 -13.20 -12.11
C SER A 109 -3.13 -11.80 -11.71
N ILE A 110 -2.50 -11.05 -12.61
CA ILE A 110 -1.84 -9.79 -12.32
C ILE A 110 -2.10 -8.77 -13.42
N VAL A 111 -2.24 -7.51 -13.03
CA VAL A 111 -2.23 -6.36 -13.92
C VAL A 111 -1.04 -5.49 -13.54
N VAL A 112 -0.33 -4.99 -14.55
CA VAL A 112 0.79 -4.08 -14.41
C VAL A 112 0.44 -2.79 -15.15
N CYS A 113 0.41 -1.67 -14.45
CA CYS A 113 0.17 -0.34 -15.02
C CYS A 113 1.45 0.48 -14.96
N CYS A 114 1.70 1.29 -15.99
CA CYS A 114 2.89 2.10 -16.13
C CYS A 114 2.54 3.51 -16.59
N PHE A 115 3.02 4.48 -15.84
CA PHE A 115 3.04 5.88 -16.22
C PHE A 115 4.49 6.33 -16.45
N GLN A 116 4.75 6.90 -17.62
CA GLN A 116 6.05 7.48 -17.94
C GLN A 116 5.96 9.02 -17.95
N THR A 117 6.86 9.67 -17.22
CA THR A 117 7.00 11.13 -17.23
C THR A 117 7.67 11.64 -18.51
N LEU A 118 7.56 12.95 -18.78
CA LEU A 118 8.34 13.60 -19.85
C LEU A 118 9.86 13.49 -19.64
N THR A 119 10.31 13.32 -18.39
CA THR A 119 11.72 13.07 -18.07
C THR A 119 12.14 11.61 -18.29
N GLY A 120 11.22 10.72 -18.66
CA GLY A 120 11.51 9.31 -19.01
C GLY A 120 11.55 8.37 -17.81
N ILE A 121 11.21 8.84 -16.60
CA ILE A 121 11.05 8.03 -15.40
C ILE A 121 9.72 7.29 -15.51
N LYS A 122 9.69 6.01 -15.12
CA LYS A 122 8.50 5.16 -15.18
C LYS A 122 8.07 4.79 -13.78
N PHE A 123 6.81 5.07 -13.46
CA PHE A 123 6.13 4.60 -12.26
C PHE A 123 5.32 3.40 -12.65
N VAL A 124 5.63 2.24 -12.07
CA VAL A 124 5.01 0.98 -12.40
C VAL A 124 4.35 0.40 -11.17
N VAL A 125 3.09 0.02 -11.32
CA VAL A 125 2.26 -0.52 -10.24
C VAL A 125 1.74 -1.87 -10.67
N THR A 126 1.75 -2.83 -9.75
CA THR A 126 1.14 -4.13 -9.96
C THR A 126 -0.05 -4.31 -9.04
N ALA A 127 -1.04 -5.06 -9.50
CA ALA A 127 -2.25 -5.37 -8.75
C ALA A 127 -2.79 -6.74 -9.15
N GLY A 128 -3.63 -7.34 -8.31
CA GLY A 128 -4.31 -8.57 -8.66
C GLY A 128 -5.28 -8.37 -9.85
N ALA A 129 -5.51 -9.43 -10.62
CA ALA A 129 -6.37 -9.39 -11.81
C ALA A 129 -7.77 -8.86 -11.50
N GLY A 130 -8.20 -7.84 -12.26
CA GLY A 130 -9.51 -7.18 -12.14
C GLY A 130 -9.58 -6.06 -11.08
N THR A 131 -8.44 -5.66 -10.50
CA THR A 131 -8.38 -4.46 -9.65
C THR A 131 -8.77 -3.23 -10.47
N GLY A 132 -9.86 -2.56 -10.09
CA GLY A 132 -10.33 -1.34 -10.77
C GLY A 132 -9.57 -0.09 -10.32
N GLY A 133 -9.67 0.99 -11.11
CA GLY A 133 -9.20 2.32 -10.72
C GLY A 133 -7.67 2.53 -10.75
N LEU A 134 -6.91 1.62 -11.38
CA LEU A 134 -5.44 1.73 -11.48
C LEU A 134 -4.98 2.93 -12.31
N ASP A 135 -5.76 3.32 -13.32
CA ASP A 135 -5.44 4.43 -14.22
C ASP A 135 -5.32 5.77 -13.45
N GLY A 136 -6.29 6.05 -12.56
CA GLY A 136 -6.28 7.25 -11.72
C GLY A 136 -5.28 7.21 -10.56
N PHE A 137 -4.61 6.09 -10.31
CA PHE A 137 -3.58 6.02 -9.26
C PHE A 137 -2.26 6.64 -9.72
N LEU A 138 -1.98 6.59 -11.02
CA LEU A 138 -0.70 7.04 -11.61
C LEU A 138 -0.79 8.40 -12.33
N HIS A 139 -1.99 8.97 -12.46
CA HIS A 139 -2.29 10.23 -13.18
C HIS A 139 -2.78 11.32 -12.24
#